data_AF-A0A0M8RNB1-F1
#
_entry.id   AF-A0A0M8RNB1-F1
#
_cell.length_a   1.000
_cell.length_b   1.000
_cell.length_c   1.000
_cell.angle_alpha   90.00
_cell.angle_beta   90.00
_cell.angle_gamma   90.00
#
_symmetry.space_group_name_H-M   'P 1'
#
loop_
_entity.id
_entity.type
_entity.pdbx_description
1 polymer ?
#
loop_
_entity_poly.entity_id
_entity_poly.type
_entity_poly.pdbx_seq_one_letter_code
_entity_poly.pdbx_strand_id
1 'polypeptide(L)'
;MSSETAAHDTSVSTHILDTSVGRPAQGIALTLSVRSGDDADWKAHGASRTDADGRCKDLPALPAGTTHVRLDFATEAYLASKAETADQQAEEQQDAPRARDSGAFFPEVAITFAVTPGEHYHVPLLLNPFGYSVYRGS
;
A
#
# COMPACT_ATOMS: atom_id res chain seq x y z
N MET A 1 -5.90 -29.26 -32.82
CA MET A 1 -6.64 -28.92 -31.59
C MET A 1 -5.77 -27.93 -30.83
N SER A 2 -6.06 -26.64 -30.98
CA SER A 2 -5.33 -25.57 -30.30
C SER A 2 -5.68 -25.63 -28.83
N SER A 3 -4.69 -25.90 -27.98
CA SER A 3 -4.83 -25.84 -26.53
C SER A 3 -5.08 -24.40 -26.11
N GLU A 4 -6.33 -24.11 -25.77
CA GLU A 4 -6.76 -22.90 -25.09
C GLU A 4 -5.99 -22.84 -23.75
N THR A 5 -4.97 -21.99 -23.69
CA THR A 5 -4.25 -21.72 -22.46
C THR A 5 -5.25 -21.05 -21.51
N ALA A 6 -5.62 -21.73 -20.42
CA ALA A 6 -6.48 -21.13 -19.41
C ALA A 6 -5.86 -19.80 -18.99
N ALA A 7 -6.54 -18.68 -19.30
CA ALA A 7 -6.08 -17.37 -18.90
C ALA A 7 -5.99 -17.36 -17.36
N HIS A 8 -4.78 -17.21 -16.82
CA HIS A 8 -4.62 -17.02 -15.40
C HIS A 8 -5.19 -15.66 -15.02
N ASP A 9 -5.86 -15.58 -13.88
CA ASP A 9 -6.37 -14.32 -13.37
C ASP A 9 -5.19 -13.39 -13.03
N THR A 10 -5.31 -12.14 -13.46
CA THR A 10 -4.32 -11.12 -13.10
C THR A 10 -4.58 -10.72 -11.65
N SER A 11 -3.55 -10.75 -10.82
CA SER A 11 -3.72 -10.54 -9.37
C SER A 11 -2.68 -9.59 -8.82
N VAL A 12 -3.05 -8.91 -7.73
CA VAL A 12 -2.20 -7.94 -7.04
C VAL A 12 -2.09 -8.34 -5.57
N SER A 13 -0.87 -8.31 -5.04
CA SER A 13 -0.62 -8.42 -3.61
C SER A 13 0.27 -7.27 -3.16
N THR A 14 0.22 -6.95 -1.86
CA THR A 14 1.06 -5.91 -1.26
C THR A 14 1.52 -6.32 0.13
N HIS A 15 2.59 -5.66 0.57
CA HIS A 15 3.17 -5.78 1.89
C HIS A 15 3.71 -4.40 2.28
N ILE A 16 3.35 -3.93 3.47
CA ILE A 16 3.82 -2.65 3.99
C ILE A 16 4.75 -2.91 5.16
N LEU A 17 5.97 -2.39 5.07
CA LEU A 17 6.97 -2.46 6.12
C LEU A 17 7.32 -1.05 6.59
N ASP A 18 7.19 -0.80 7.90
CA ASP A 18 7.72 0.39 8.53
C ASP A 18 9.22 0.22 8.76
N THR A 19 10.00 0.90 7.92
CA THR A 19 11.45 0.88 7.92
C THR A 19 12.07 1.67 9.07
N SER A 20 11.30 2.55 9.73
CA SER A 20 11.79 3.31 10.89
C SER A 20 11.95 2.43 12.15
N VAL A 21 11.14 1.38 12.26
CA VAL A 21 11.16 0.43 13.38
C VAL A 21 11.45 -1.01 12.95
N GLY A 22 11.60 -1.27 11.65
CA GLY A 22 11.90 -2.58 11.08
C GLY A 22 10.79 -3.61 11.28
N ARG A 23 9.51 -3.19 11.22
CA ARG A 23 8.34 -4.06 11.50
C ARG A 23 7.25 -3.91 10.45
N PRO A 24 6.40 -4.94 10.25
CA PRO A 24 5.25 -4.81 9.38
C PRO A 24 4.29 -3.70 9.85
N ALA A 25 3.74 -2.96 8.90
CA ALA A 25 2.79 -1.88 9.17
C ALA A 25 1.36 -2.43 9.14
N GLN A 26 0.89 -2.90 10.28
CA GLN A 26 -0.46 -3.42 10.47
C GLN A 26 -1.52 -2.31 10.46
N GLY A 27 -2.70 -2.63 9.94
CA GLY A 27 -3.90 -1.82 10.10
C GLY A 27 -4.05 -0.68 9.09
N ILE A 28 -3.15 -0.54 8.12
CA ILE A 28 -3.26 0.46 7.05
C ILE A 28 -4.36 0.03 6.09
N ALA A 29 -5.38 0.89 5.91
CA ALA A 29 -6.42 0.66 4.92
C ALA A 29 -5.89 0.95 3.53
N LEU A 30 -6.37 0.18 2.54
CA LEU A 30 -6.07 0.44 1.14
C LEU A 30 -7.29 0.27 0.24
N THR A 31 -7.33 1.05 -0.83
CA THR A 31 -8.28 0.89 -1.93
C THR A 31 -7.53 0.48 -3.19
N LEU A 32 -8.05 -0.55 -3.87
CA LEU A 32 -7.62 -1.01 -5.18
C LEU A 32 -8.55 -0.40 -6.23
N SER A 33 -8.02 0.40 -7.13
CA SER A 33 -8.74 0.95 -8.28
C SER A 33 -8.14 0.44 -9.59
N VAL A 34 -8.97 0.31 -10.63
CA VAL A 34 -8.59 -0.18 -11.96
C VAL A 34 -9.05 0.78 -13.06
N ARG A 35 -8.35 0.79 -14.20
CA ARG A 35 -8.80 1.44 -15.44
C ARG A 35 -8.39 0.66 -16.70
N SER A 36 -9.16 0.84 -17.76
CA SER A 36 -9.00 0.17 -19.07
C SER A 36 -8.65 1.18 -20.16
N GLY A 37 -7.37 1.52 -20.28
CA GLY A 37 -6.84 2.58 -21.15
C GLY A 37 -6.32 3.78 -20.34
N ASP A 38 -5.53 4.62 -21.00
CA ASP A 38 -4.90 5.80 -20.39
C ASP A 38 -5.91 6.89 -20.03
N ASP A 39 -6.96 7.04 -20.83
CA ASP A 39 -8.00 8.07 -20.69
C ASP A 39 -9.26 7.57 -19.96
N ALA A 40 -9.29 6.31 -19.53
CA ALA A 40 -10.44 5.75 -18.82
C ALA A 40 -10.47 6.21 -17.36
N ASP A 41 -11.68 6.44 -16.84
CA ASP A 41 -11.89 6.77 -15.43
C ASP A 41 -11.43 5.64 -14.50
N TRP A 42 -10.87 6.03 -13.36
CA TRP A 42 -10.57 5.10 -12.27
C TRP A 42 -11.85 4.56 -11.64
N LYS A 43 -11.93 3.24 -11.50
CA LYS A 43 -13.02 2.55 -10.82
C LYS A 43 -12.50 1.82 -9.60
N ALA A 44 -13.08 2.10 -8.43
CA ALA A 44 -12.81 1.31 -7.23
C ALA A 44 -13.24 -0.15 -7.48
N HIS A 45 -12.33 -1.08 -7.23
CA HIS A 45 -12.49 -2.51 -7.50
C HIS A 45 -12.46 -3.34 -6.22
N GLY A 46 -11.68 -2.93 -5.23
CA GLY A 46 -11.64 -3.60 -3.93
C GLY A 46 -11.06 -2.70 -2.84
N ALA A 47 -11.22 -3.13 -1.60
CA ALA A 47 -10.58 -2.50 -0.45
C ALA A 47 -10.08 -3.59 0.50
N SER A 48 -9.00 -3.30 1.22
CA SER A 48 -8.43 -4.21 2.21
C SER A 48 -7.76 -3.42 3.34
N ARG A 49 -7.23 -4.15 4.32
CA ARG A 49 -6.43 -3.59 5.41
C ARG A 49 -5.26 -4.53 5.69
N THR A 50 -4.09 -3.99 5.98
CA THR A 50 -2.91 -4.82 6.27
C THR A 50 -3.09 -5.63 7.55
N ASP A 51 -2.77 -6.92 7.47
CA ASP A 51 -2.79 -7.86 8.59
C ASP A 51 -1.59 -7.64 9.55
N ALA A 52 -1.43 -8.51 10.55
CA ALA A 52 -0.32 -8.44 11.51
C ALA A 52 1.07 -8.65 10.87
N ASP A 53 1.13 -9.20 9.65
CA ASP A 53 2.34 -9.33 8.84
C ASP A 53 2.43 -8.20 7.79
N GLY A 54 1.62 -7.14 7.92
CA GLY A 54 1.64 -5.99 7.03
C GLY A 54 1.11 -6.27 5.62
N ARG A 55 0.40 -7.39 5.40
CA ARG A 55 -0.03 -7.84 4.06
C ARG A 55 -1.52 -7.67 3.85
N CYS A 56 -1.90 -7.49 2.58
CA CYS A 56 -3.28 -7.66 2.13
C CYS A 56 -3.37 -8.88 1.22
N LYS A 57 -3.99 -9.95 1.72
CA LYS A 57 -4.08 -11.25 1.02
C LYS A 57 -5.38 -11.42 0.23
N ASP A 58 -6.39 -10.59 0.52
CA ASP A 58 -7.76 -10.78 0.04
C ASP A 58 -8.16 -9.73 -1.02
N LEU A 59 -7.20 -9.28 -1.86
CA LEU A 59 -7.51 -8.38 -2.97
C LEU A 59 -8.16 -9.17 -4.13
N PRO A 60 -9.25 -8.65 -4.73
CA PRO A 60 -9.93 -9.35 -5.81
C PRO A 60 -9.04 -9.42 -7.06
N ALA A 61 -9.18 -10.51 -7.83
CA ALA A 61 -8.60 -10.63 -9.16
C ALA A 61 -9.05 -9.45 -10.05
N LEU A 62 -8.16 -8.97 -10.91
CA LEU A 62 -8.44 -7.80 -11.74
C LEU A 62 -9.40 -8.17 -12.87
N PRO A 63 -10.36 -7.28 -13.23
CA PRO A 63 -11.24 -7.51 -14.36
C PRO A 63 -10.45 -7.63 -15.68
N ALA A 64 -10.96 -8.44 -16.60
CA ALA A 64 -10.41 -8.52 -17.96
C ALA A 64 -10.38 -7.13 -18.63
N GLY A 65 -9.31 -6.85 -19.36
CA GLY A 65 -9.10 -5.54 -19.99
C GLY A 65 -8.60 -4.45 -19.04
N THR A 66 -8.27 -4.77 -17.78
CA THR A 66 -7.52 -3.85 -16.91
C THR A 66 -6.14 -3.60 -17.51
N THR A 67 -5.77 -2.33 -17.61
CA THR A 67 -4.45 -1.89 -18.12
C THR A 67 -3.62 -1.22 -17.05
N HIS A 68 -4.27 -0.58 -16.07
CA HIS A 68 -3.62 0.08 -14.96
C HIS A 68 -4.37 -0.21 -13.68
N VAL A 69 -3.57 -0.26 -12.61
CA VAL A 69 -4.00 -0.43 -11.24
C VAL A 69 -3.50 0.76 -10.43
N ARG A 70 -4.31 1.21 -9.47
CA ARG A 70 -3.90 2.14 -8.42
C ARG A 70 -4.16 1.52 -7.05
N LEU A 71 -3.16 1.57 -6.18
CA LEU A 71 -3.28 1.25 -4.77
C LEU A 71 -3.19 2.55 -3.97
N ASP A 72 -4.28 2.91 -3.30
CA ASP A 72 -4.36 4.10 -2.45
C ASP A 72 -4.27 3.66 -0.99
N PHE A 73 -3.16 3.98 -0.29
CA PHE A 73 -2.90 3.60 1.09
C PHE A 73 -3.18 4.76 2.05
N ALA A 74 -4.03 4.56 3.04
CA ALA A 74 -4.31 5.54 4.09
C ALA A 74 -3.25 5.49 5.20
N THR A 75 -2.13 6.19 4.99
CA THR A 75 -0.95 6.14 5.87
C THR A 75 -1.03 7.08 7.07
N GLU A 76 -1.87 8.11 7.03
CA GLU A 76 -1.97 9.15 8.06
C GLU A 76 -2.14 8.59 9.47
N ALA A 77 -3.22 7.84 9.69
CA ALA A 77 -3.56 7.31 11.02
C ALA A 77 -2.46 6.39 11.57
N TYR A 78 -1.81 5.62 10.70
CA TYR A 78 -0.68 4.78 11.09
C TYR A 78 0.50 5.64 11.54
N LEU A 79 0.94 6.58 10.71
CA LEU A 79 2.10 7.42 10.98
C LEU A 79 1.89 8.36 12.19
N ALA A 80 0.68 8.91 12.36
CA ALA A 80 0.32 9.72 13.52
C ALA A 80 0.43 8.90 14.82
N SER A 81 -0.12 7.68 14.84
CA SER A 81 -0.01 6.80 16.03
C SER A 81 1.44 6.44 16.39
N LYS A 82 2.33 6.35 15.40
CA LYS A 82 3.76 6.09 15.62
C LYS A 82 4.50 7.31 16.14
N ALA A 83 4.15 8.51 15.67
CA ALA A 83 4.70 9.76 16.20
C ALA A 83 4.35 9.93 17.67
N GLU A 84 3.08 9.72 18.05
CA GLU A 84 2.62 9.79 19.44
C GLU A 84 3.36 8.80 20.35
N THR A 85 3.54 7.55 19.89
CA THR A 85 4.27 6.52 20.64
C THR A 85 5.74 6.91 20.83
N ALA A 86 6.37 7.47 19.79
CA ALA A 86 7.77 7.90 19.84
C ALA A 86 7.96 9.10 20.78
N ASP A 87 7.02 10.05 20.78
CA ASP A 87 7.03 11.21 21.67
C ASP A 87 6.84 10.77 23.14
N GLN A 88 5.92 9.85 23.42
CA GLN A 88 5.76 9.27 24.77
C GLN A 88 7.04 8.58 25.27
N GLN A 89 7.70 7.79 24.42
CA GLN A 89 8.98 7.15 24.76
C GLN A 89 10.11 8.16 24.97
N ALA A 90 10.08 9.29 24.26
CA ALA A 90 11.06 10.37 24.42
C ALA A 90 10.79 11.20 25.70
N GLU A 91 9.52 11.43 26.06
CA GLU A 91 9.11 12.09 27.30
C GLU A 91 9.53 11.30 28.55
N GLU A 92 9.45 9.97 28.50
CA GLU A 92 9.99 9.09 29.55
C GLU A 92 11.52 9.21 29.72
N GLN A 93 12.24 9.78 28.74
CA GLN A 93 13.71 9.91 28.72
C GLN A 93 14.26 11.35 28.93
N GLN A 94 13.40 12.35 29.16
CA GLN A 94 13.65 13.77 29.57
C GLN A 94 14.23 14.81 28.55
N ASP A 95 13.76 16.06 28.75
CA ASP A 95 14.31 17.43 28.48
C ASP A 95 14.37 18.07 27.07
N ALA A 96 13.60 17.63 26.08
CA ALA A 96 13.45 18.39 24.83
C ALA A 96 12.01 18.40 24.29
N PRO A 97 11.32 19.55 24.21
CA PRO A 97 10.04 19.61 23.53
C PRO A 97 10.32 19.71 22.03
N ARG A 98 9.85 18.73 21.26
CA ARG A 98 9.61 18.95 19.83
C ARG A 98 8.20 18.52 19.51
N ALA A 99 7.27 19.44 19.78
CA ALA A 99 6.02 19.50 19.03
C ALA A 99 6.40 19.56 17.54
N ARG A 100 6.35 18.40 16.88
CA ARG A 100 6.35 18.33 15.43
C ARG A 100 4.95 18.71 14.97
N ASP A 101 4.87 19.50 13.90
CA ASP A 101 3.61 19.89 13.28
C ASP A 101 2.69 18.67 13.13
N SER A 102 1.45 18.87 13.55
CA SER A 102 0.51 17.85 14.01
C SER A 102 -0.13 17.03 12.89
N GLY A 103 0.69 16.39 12.04
CA GLY A 103 0.21 15.54 10.95
C GLY A 103 1.29 14.64 10.36
N ALA A 104 0.86 13.53 9.75
CA ALA A 104 1.76 12.67 8.98
C ALA A 104 2.22 13.40 7.71
N PHE A 105 3.53 13.41 7.42
CA PHE A 105 4.05 14.04 6.19
C PHE A 105 3.47 13.41 4.92
N PHE A 106 3.17 12.11 4.95
CA PHE A 106 2.39 11.42 3.93
C PHE A 106 1.03 11.01 4.51
N PRO A 107 -0.03 11.82 4.33
CA PRO A 107 -1.37 11.44 4.77
C PRO A 107 -1.91 10.26 3.96
N GLU A 108 -1.53 10.18 2.69
CA GLU A 108 -1.80 9.05 1.79
C GLU A 108 -0.60 8.74 0.91
N VAL A 109 -0.54 7.51 0.40
CA VAL A 109 0.38 7.10 -0.67
C VAL A 109 -0.42 6.44 -1.76
N ALA A 110 -0.37 6.99 -2.98
CA ALA A 110 -1.01 6.42 -4.16
C ALA A 110 0.04 5.84 -5.12
N ILE A 111 -0.07 4.55 -5.44
CA ILE A 111 0.85 3.84 -6.34
C ILE A 111 0.08 3.42 -7.58
N THR A 112 0.41 4.00 -8.73
CA THR A 112 -0.18 3.64 -10.03
C THR A 112 0.83 2.84 -10.86
N PHE A 113 0.39 1.72 -11.44
CA PHE A 113 1.24 0.88 -12.28
C PHE A 113 0.44 0.19 -13.40
N ALA A 114 1.12 -0.12 -14.51
CA ALA A 114 0.56 -0.87 -15.62
C ALA A 114 0.57 -2.37 -15.33
N VAL A 115 -0.41 -3.09 -15.88
CA VAL A 115 -0.53 -4.55 -15.73
C VAL A 115 -0.73 -5.23 -17.08
N THR A 116 -0.18 -6.44 -17.18
CA THR A 116 -0.37 -7.38 -18.29
C THR A 116 -1.29 -8.51 -17.83
N PRO A 117 -2.24 -8.96 -18.67
CA PRO A 117 -3.11 -10.08 -18.35
C PRO A 117 -2.32 -11.35 -18.01
N GLY A 118 -2.73 -12.05 -16.94
CA GLY A 118 -2.18 -13.35 -16.56
C GLY A 118 -0.98 -13.31 -15.61
N GLU A 119 -0.55 -12.13 -15.18
CA GLU A 119 0.58 -11.98 -14.26
C GLU A 119 0.13 -11.72 -12.80
N HIS A 120 1.00 -12.11 -11.86
CA HIS A 120 0.92 -11.68 -10.47
C HIS A 120 1.80 -10.44 -10.25
N TYR A 121 1.26 -9.44 -9.57
CA TYR A 121 1.95 -8.20 -9.22
C TYR A 121 2.07 -8.08 -7.71
N HIS A 122 3.26 -8.35 -7.17
CA HIS A 122 3.57 -7.99 -5.80
C HIS A 122 4.12 -6.56 -5.75
N VAL A 123 3.40 -5.63 -5.13
CA VAL A 123 3.79 -4.21 -5.07
C VAL A 123 3.87 -3.76 -3.61
N PRO A 124 5.01 -3.98 -2.94
CA PRO A 124 5.22 -3.58 -1.55
C PRO A 124 5.49 -2.07 -1.38
N LEU A 125 5.18 -1.58 -0.19
CA LEU A 125 5.45 -0.22 0.27
C LEU A 125 6.42 -0.26 1.46
N LEU A 126 7.62 0.27 1.27
CA LEU A 126 8.57 0.52 2.36
C LEU A 126 8.33 1.94 2.86
N LEU A 127 7.79 2.08 4.07
CA LEU A 127 7.33 3.34 4.62
C LEU A 127 8.24 3.80 5.76
N ASN A 128 8.47 5.10 5.86
CA ASN A 128 8.88 5.77 7.09
C ASN A 128 8.21 7.16 7.15
N PRO A 129 8.31 7.90 8.27
CA PRO A 129 7.61 9.17 8.40
C PRO A 129 7.96 10.25 7.37
N PHE A 130 9.10 10.17 6.67
CA PHE A 130 9.59 11.21 5.76
C PHE A 130 10.11 10.71 4.40
N GLY A 131 9.98 9.42 4.13
CA GLY A 131 10.22 8.84 2.82
C GLY A 131 9.51 7.49 2.66
N TYR A 132 9.29 7.11 1.42
CA TYR A 132 8.85 5.77 1.09
C TYR A 132 9.50 5.29 -0.20
N SER A 133 9.54 3.98 -0.39
CA SER A 133 9.93 3.36 -1.67
C SER A 133 8.99 2.23 -2.04
N VAL A 134 8.88 2.01 -3.35
CA VAL A 134 8.05 0.98 -3.98
C VAL A 134 8.89 0.27 -5.04
N TYR A 135 8.62 -1.02 -5.22
CA TYR A 135 9.19 -1.81 -6.31
C TYR A 135 8.19 -2.88 -6.76
N ARG A 136 8.46 -3.52 -7.90
CA ARG A 136 7.74 -4.72 -8.35
C ARG A 136 8.48 -5.95 -7.84
N GLY A 137 7.85 -6.74 -6.97
CA GLY A 137 8.33 -8.07 -6.56
C GLY A 137 8.02 -9.15 -7.60
N SER A 138 8.70 -10.28 -7.47
CA SER A 138 8.49 -11.51 -8.26
C SER A 138 7.43 -12.41 -7.66
#